data_AF-A0A1S4BYA8-F1
#
_entry.id   AF-A0A1S4BYA8-F1
#
_cell.length_a   1.000
_cell.length_b   1.000
_cell.length_c   1.000
_cell.angle_alpha   90.00
_cell.angle_beta   90.00
_cell.angle_gamma   90.00
#
_symmetry.space_group_name_H-M   'P 1'
#
loop_
_entity.id
_entity.type
_entity.pdbx_description
1 polymer ?
#
loop_
_entity_poly.entity_id
_entity_poly.type
_entity_poly.pdbx_seq_one_letter_code
_entity_poly.pdbx_strand_id
1 'polypeptide(L)'
;WSCIFTLLFILCSFFILLCNGRNFIYSFWQFMTSEHQYISRKDEGDRMIVFERGDLVFVFNFHWTNSYSDYRIGCLKPGKYKVVLDSDDPLFGGFGRIDHNAEFFTFEGWYDDRPSSFMVYAPSRTAVVYALVDKVEEEVAIEE
;
A
#
# COMPACT_ATOMS: atom_id res chain seq x y z
N TRP A 1 0.86 18.00 14.21
CA TRP A 1 1.98 18.76 13.60
C TRP A 1 3.10 17.85 13.11
N SER A 2 3.44 16.75 13.80
CA SER A 2 4.45 15.80 13.30
C SER A 2 3.98 14.85 12.19
N CYS A 3 2.70 14.40 12.18
CA CYS A 3 2.23 13.40 11.21
C CYS A 3 2.04 13.90 9.78
N ILE A 4 1.70 15.19 9.59
CA ILE A 4 1.64 15.80 8.25
C ILE A 4 3.04 15.93 7.66
N PHE A 5 4.05 16.20 8.51
CA PHE A 5 5.43 16.18 8.06
C PHE A 5 5.90 14.78 7.69
N THR A 6 5.46 13.70 8.36
CA THR A 6 5.77 12.34 7.92
C THR A 6 5.05 11.97 6.63
N LEU A 7 3.78 12.35 6.45
CA LEU A 7 3.08 12.15 5.18
C LEU A 7 3.72 12.95 4.04
N LEU A 8 4.13 14.19 4.30
CA LEU A 8 4.79 15.05 3.31
C LEU A 8 6.25 14.64 3.08
N PHE A 9 6.97 14.11 4.08
CA PHE A 9 8.32 13.55 3.91
C PHE A 9 8.28 12.19 3.23
N ILE A 10 7.27 11.36 3.50
CA ILE A 10 7.05 10.12 2.77
C ILE A 10 6.68 10.49 1.34
N LEU A 11 5.75 11.42 1.08
CA LEU A 11 5.42 11.90 -0.27
C LEU A 11 6.58 12.62 -0.99
N CYS A 12 7.44 13.34 -0.28
CA CYS A 12 8.55 14.11 -0.88
C CYS A 12 9.84 13.28 -1.02
N SER A 13 10.10 12.33 -0.11
CA SER A 13 11.18 11.34 -0.24
C SER A 13 10.79 10.21 -1.21
N PHE A 14 9.49 9.88 -1.32
CA PHE A 14 8.91 9.14 -2.46
C PHE A 14 9.30 9.82 -3.78
N PHE A 15 9.15 11.15 -3.86
CA PHE A 15 9.38 11.91 -5.08
C PHE A 15 10.85 11.93 -5.54
N ILE A 16 11.81 11.81 -4.62
CA ILE A 16 13.25 11.90 -4.94
C ILE A 16 13.88 10.52 -5.15
N LEU A 17 13.48 9.47 -4.40
CA LEU A 17 14.06 8.13 -4.56
C LEU A 17 13.46 7.34 -5.74
N LEU A 18 12.20 7.60 -6.11
CA LEU A 18 11.53 6.93 -7.24
C LEU A 18 12.02 7.37 -8.62
N CYS A 19 12.74 8.49 -8.72
CA CYS A 19 13.34 8.94 -9.99
C CYS A 19 14.55 8.08 -10.44
N ASN A 20 15.10 7.20 -9.57
CA ASN A 20 16.23 6.34 -9.94
C ASN A 20 15.83 4.89 -10.29
N GLY A 21 14.58 4.48 -10.04
CA GLY A 21 14.07 3.15 -10.38
C GLY A 21 13.10 3.20 -11.57
N ARG A 22 13.57 2.80 -12.76
CA ARG A 22 12.87 2.96 -14.05
C ARG A 22 11.46 2.32 -14.14
N ASN A 23 11.15 1.30 -13.33
CA ASN A 23 9.90 0.53 -13.46
C ASN A 23 8.73 1.04 -12.60
N PHE A 24 8.98 1.90 -11.60
CA PHE A 24 7.89 2.43 -10.73
C PHE A 24 7.23 3.69 -11.32
N ILE A 25 7.87 4.33 -12.30
CA ILE A 25 7.44 5.61 -12.88
C ILE A 25 6.05 5.48 -13.52
N TYR A 26 5.77 4.40 -14.27
CA TYR A 26 4.48 4.23 -14.96
C TYR A 26 3.29 4.02 -14.00
N SER A 27 3.43 3.16 -12.99
CA SER A 27 2.41 2.96 -11.95
C SER A 27 2.13 4.24 -11.15
N PHE A 28 3.19 5.01 -10.84
CA PHE A 28 3.07 6.30 -10.17
C PHE A 28 2.31 7.34 -11.00
N TRP A 29 2.58 7.43 -12.31
CA TRP A 29 1.84 8.30 -13.22
C TRP A 29 0.36 7.89 -13.32
N GLN A 30 0.07 6.59 -13.40
CA GLN A 30 -1.30 6.08 -13.51
C GLN A 30 -2.14 6.39 -12.24
N PHE A 31 -1.54 6.30 -11.05
CA PHE A 31 -2.16 6.69 -9.79
C PHE A 31 -2.44 8.20 -9.69
N MET A 32 -1.52 9.05 -10.17
CA MET A 32 -1.74 10.51 -10.16
C MET A 32 -2.93 10.89 -11.04
N THR A 33 -3.15 10.19 -12.15
CA THR A 33 -4.25 10.44 -13.09
C THR A 33 -5.56 9.73 -12.77
N SER A 34 -5.59 8.82 -11.79
CA SER A 34 -6.80 8.02 -11.53
C SER A 34 -7.88 8.85 -10.84
N GLU A 35 -9.10 8.85 -11.39
CA GLU A 35 -10.27 9.50 -10.79
C GLU A 35 -10.79 8.76 -9.55
N HIS A 36 -10.55 7.44 -9.47
CA HIS A 36 -11.00 6.62 -8.36
C HIS A 36 -10.14 6.89 -7.13
N GLN A 37 -10.73 7.52 -6.11
CA GLN A 37 -10.16 7.69 -4.78
C GLN A 37 -11.22 7.33 -3.74
N TYR A 38 -10.88 6.46 -2.80
CA TYR A 38 -11.78 6.05 -1.75
C TYR A 38 -11.05 5.77 -0.45
N ILE A 39 -11.57 6.26 0.67
CA ILE A 39 -10.99 5.99 1.97
C ILE A 39 -11.79 4.85 2.58
N SER A 40 -11.22 3.64 2.54
CA SER A 40 -11.86 2.44 3.09
C SER A 40 -11.95 2.52 4.61
N ARG A 41 -10.90 2.99 5.29
CA ARG A 41 -10.88 3.06 6.75
C ARG A 41 -10.13 4.27 7.27
N LYS A 42 -10.71 4.92 8.29
CA LYS A 42 -10.07 5.96 9.09
C LYS A 42 -10.42 5.75 10.56
N ASP A 43 -9.61 4.95 11.24
CA ASP A 43 -9.85 4.57 12.63
C ASP A 43 -8.91 5.36 13.56
N GLU A 44 -9.49 6.14 14.48
CA GLU A 44 -8.72 6.92 15.46
C GLU A 44 -8.17 6.07 16.62
N GLY A 45 -8.84 4.96 16.94
CA GLY A 45 -8.43 4.04 18.00
C GLY A 45 -7.19 3.28 17.59
N ASP A 46 -7.28 2.57 16.45
CA ASP A 46 -6.14 1.85 15.89
C ASP A 46 -5.10 2.78 15.26
N ARG A 47 -5.47 4.04 14.98
CA ARG A 47 -4.66 5.01 14.23
C ARG A 47 -4.24 4.47 12.87
N MET A 48 -5.15 3.72 12.25
CA MET A 48 -4.99 3.10 10.95
C MET A 48 -5.73 3.92 9.91
N ILE A 49 -5.05 4.22 8.81
CA ILE A 49 -5.66 4.86 7.64
C ILE A 49 -5.45 3.93 6.46
N VAL A 50 -6.54 3.53 5.84
CA VAL A 50 -6.55 2.75 4.61
C VAL A 50 -7.31 3.52 3.56
N PHE A 51 -6.69 3.71 2.40
CA PHE A 51 -7.37 4.23 1.25
C PHE A 51 -6.91 3.55 -0.02
N GLU A 52 -7.77 3.59 -1.01
CA GLU A 52 -7.55 3.09 -2.35
C GLU A 52 -7.49 4.27 -3.30
N ARG A 53 -6.60 4.20 -4.28
CA ARG A 53 -6.71 5.06 -5.44
C ARG A 53 -6.15 4.38 -6.68
N GLY A 54 -6.94 4.40 -7.75
CA GLY A 54 -6.75 3.50 -8.88
C GLY A 54 -6.80 2.03 -8.45
N ASP A 55 -5.77 1.27 -8.82
CA ASP A 55 -5.59 -0.15 -8.50
C ASP A 55 -4.61 -0.38 -7.33
N LEU A 56 -4.26 0.69 -6.61
CA LEU A 56 -3.35 0.66 -5.48
C LEU A 56 -4.13 0.80 -4.17
N VAL A 57 -3.72 0.02 -3.17
CA VAL A 57 -4.24 0.07 -1.81
C VAL A 57 -3.12 0.55 -0.89
N PHE A 58 -3.38 1.63 -0.18
CA PHE A 58 -2.44 2.25 0.74
C PHE A 58 -2.85 1.95 2.18
N VAL A 59 -1.88 1.49 2.96
CA VAL A 59 -2.08 1.12 4.35
C VAL A 59 -1.08 1.88 5.21
N PHE A 60 -1.59 2.73 6.09
CA PHE A 60 -0.78 3.50 7.02
C PHE A 60 -1.11 3.12 8.45
N ASN A 61 -0.09 2.69 9.19
CA ASN A 61 -0.19 2.46 10.62
C ASN A 61 0.49 3.61 11.38
N PHE A 62 -0.29 4.54 11.92
CA PHE A 62 0.21 5.65 12.75
C PHE A 62 0.24 5.31 14.25
N HIS A 63 0.02 4.05 14.60
CA HIS A 63 0.13 3.63 15.98
C HIS A 63 1.60 3.63 16.43
N TRP A 64 1.87 4.17 17.63
CA TRP A 64 3.23 4.40 18.14
C TRP A 64 3.99 3.12 18.53
N THR A 65 3.28 2.03 18.81
CA THR A 65 3.81 0.81 19.46
C THR A 65 3.17 -0.46 18.92
N ASN A 66 1.83 -0.51 18.88
CA ASN A 66 1.08 -1.65 18.37
C ASN A 66 1.34 -1.89 16.89
N SER A 67 1.66 -3.15 16.60
CA SER A 67 1.68 -3.73 15.27
C SER A 67 0.50 -4.68 15.16
N TYR A 68 -0.15 -4.70 14.01
CA TYR A 68 -1.34 -5.51 13.78
C TYR A 68 -1.00 -6.65 12.83
N SER A 69 -1.19 -7.89 13.28
CA SER A 69 -1.18 -9.09 12.43
C SER A 69 -2.59 -9.38 11.94
N ASP A 70 -2.68 -9.96 10.74
CA ASP A 70 -3.95 -10.37 10.11
C ASP A 70 -5.00 -9.24 10.05
N TYR A 71 -4.53 -8.01 9.86
CA TYR A 71 -5.40 -6.84 9.80
C TYR A 71 -6.20 -6.89 8.50
N ARG A 72 -7.53 -6.97 8.62
CA ARG A 72 -8.42 -7.06 7.46
C ARG A 72 -8.62 -5.68 6.84
N ILE A 73 -8.51 -5.63 5.52
CA ILE A 73 -8.60 -4.41 4.72
C ILE A 73 -9.57 -4.64 3.57
N GLY A 74 -10.49 -3.69 3.37
CA GLY A 74 -11.41 -3.69 2.23
C GLY A 74 -10.71 -3.30 0.93
N CYS A 75 -11.11 -3.93 -0.17
CA CYS A 75 -10.65 -3.67 -1.53
C CYS A 75 -11.81 -3.75 -2.53
N LEU A 76 -11.79 -2.90 -3.56
CA LEU A 76 -12.81 -2.92 -4.61
C LEU A 76 -12.68 -4.10 -5.57
N LYS A 77 -11.45 -4.40 -6.02
CA LYS A 77 -11.18 -5.43 -7.03
C LYS A 77 -10.72 -6.72 -6.36
N PRO A 78 -11.39 -7.86 -6.60
CA PRO A 78 -10.87 -9.15 -6.18
C PRO A 78 -9.65 -9.51 -7.04
N GLY A 79 -8.69 -10.20 -6.46
CA GLY A 79 -7.53 -10.73 -7.16
C GLY A 79 -6.34 -10.98 -6.23
N LYS A 80 -5.15 -10.88 -6.80
CA LYS A 80 -3.89 -11.05 -6.07
C LYS A 80 -3.21 -9.70 -5.92
N TYR A 81 -2.78 -9.38 -4.71
CA TYR A 81 -2.04 -8.17 -4.40
C TYR A 81 -0.58 -8.49 -4.05
N LYS A 82 0.35 -7.62 -4.48
CA LYS A 82 1.76 -7.66 -4.11
C LYS A 82 2.19 -6.32 -3.52
N VAL A 83 3.18 -6.36 -2.63
CA VAL A 83 3.79 -5.16 -2.06
C VAL A 83 4.64 -4.50 -3.15
N VAL A 84 4.31 -3.25 -3.49
CA VAL A 84 5.11 -2.46 -4.44
C VAL A 84 6.00 -1.47 -3.69
N LEU A 85 5.57 -1.07 -2.49
CA LEU A 85 6.37 -0.21 -1.65
C LEU A 85 6.17 -0.54 -0.18
N ASP A 86 7.29 -0.62 0.53
CA ASP A 86 7.35 -0.74 1.97
C ASP A 86 8.30 0.30 2.55
N SER A 87 7.80 1.10 3.49
CA SER A 87 8.65 2.03 4.26
C SER A 87 9.51 1.34 5.31
N ASP A 88 9.18 0.09 5.70
CA ASP A 88 9.97 -0.70 6.65
C ASP A 88 11.16 -1.41 5.97
N ASP A 89 11.34 -1.30 4.65
CA ASP A 89 12.50 -1.88 3.97
C ASP A 89 13.82 -1.29 4.53
N PRO A 90 14.87 -2.11 4.75
CA PRO A 90 16.20 -1.65 5.14
C PRO A 90 16.77 -0.53 4.26
N LEU A 91 16.40 -0.45 2.98
CA LEU A 91 16.76 0.63 2.05
C LEU A 91 16.27 2.01 2.52
N PHE A 92 15.12 2.06 3.19
CA PHE A 92 14.57 3.27 3.80
C PHE A 92 14.93 3.43 5.28
N GLY A 93 15.78 2.54 5.81
CA GLY A 93 16.19 2.52 7.21
C GLY A 93 15.18 1.86 8.15
N GLY A 94 14.27 1.04 7.61
CA GLY A 94 13.36 0.21 8.40
C GLY A 94 13.95 -1.13 8.83
N PHE A 95 13.12 -2.01 9.40
CA PHE A 95 13.54 -3.29 9.96
C PHE A 95 13.40 -4.49 9.02
N GLY A 96 12.78 -4.33 7.86
CA GLY A 96 12.57 -5.37 6.85
C GLY A 96 11.66 -6.50 7.33
N ARG A 97 10.55 -6.16 7.99
CA ARG A 97 9.64 -7.17 8.57
C ARG A 97 8.61 -7.71 7.59
N ILE A 98 8.40 -7.03 6.47
CA ILE A 98 7.43 -7.42 5.45
C ILE A 98 8.16 -8.16 4.35
N ASP A 99 7.61 -9.29 3.93
CA ASP A 99 8.15 -10.05 2.80
C ASP A 99 7.57 -9.51 1.48
N HIS A 100 8.44 -8.97 0.62
CA HIS A 100 8.06 -8.45 -0.70
C HIS A 100 7.61 -9.54 -1.68
N ASN A 101 7.97 -10.81 -1.44
CA ASN A 101 7.55 -11.93 -2.27
C ASN A 101 6.20 -12.51 -1.85
N ALA A 102 5.64 -12.06 -0.72
CA ALA A 102 4.36 -12.54 -0.24
C ALA A 102 3.22 -12.12 -1.19
N GLU A 103 2.35 -13.08 -1.49
CA GLU A 103 1.16 -12.85 -2.30
C GLU A 103 -0.08 -12.76 -1.40
N PHE A 104 -0.84 -11.68 -1.56
CA PHE A 104 -2.02 -11.41 -0.75
C PHE A 104 -3.28 -11.71 -1.58
N PHE A 105 -4.02 -12.72 -1.17
CA PHE A 105 -5.25 -13.14 -1.84
C PHE A 105 -6.47 -12.45 -1.24
N THR A 106 -7.37 -11.95 -2.09
CA THR A 106 -8.64 -11.39 -1.64
C THR A 106 -9.66 -12.48 -1.33
N PHE A 107 -10.42 -12.25 -0.29
CA PHE A 107 -11.61 -13.00 0.08
C PHE A 107 -12.86 -12.21 -0.28
N GLU A 108 -13.89 -12.92 -0.76
CA GLU A 108 -15.22 -12.33 -0.93
C GLU A 108 -15.84 -12.07 0.46
N GLY A 109 -16.37 -10.86 0.64
CA GLY A 109 -16.99 -10.48 1.89
C GLY A 109 -17.05 -8.97 2.04
N TRP A 110 -18.26 -8.48 2.36
CA TRP A 110 -18.48 -7.07 2.62
C TRP A 110 -17.73 -6.63 3.87
N TYR A 111 -16.78 -5.71 3.70
CA TYR A 111 -15.97 -5.15 4.79
C TYR A 111 -15.62 -3.70 4.46
N ASP A 112 -15.81 -2.77 5.40
CA ASP A 112 -15.51 -1.33 5.22
C ASP A 112 -16.06 -0.78 3.89
N ASP A 113 -17.34 -1.07 3.60
CA ASP A 113 -18.06 -0.66 2.38
C ASP A 113 -17.42 -1.13 1.06
N ARG A 114 -16.65 -2.22 1.12
CA ARG A 114 -16.02 -2.88 -0.03
C ARG A 114 -16.50 -4.32 -0.22
N PRO A 115 -16.62 -4.80 -1.46
CA PRO A 115 -17.12 -6.16 -1.76
C PRO A 115 -16.10 -7.26 -1.45
N SER A 116 -14.81 -6.92 -1.41
CA SER A 116 -13.73 -7.86 -1.17
C SER A 116 -12.82 -7.35 -0.06
N SER A 117 -12.09 -8.26 0.59
CA SER A 117 -11.10 -7.89 1.61
C SER A 117 -9.93 -8.85 1.62
N PHE A 118 -8.77 -8.39 2.10
CA PHE A 118 -7.61 -9.24 2.34
C PHE A 118 -6.99 -8.91 3.70
N MET A 119 -6.13 -9.79 4.21
CA MET A 119 -5.47 -9.61 5.50
C MET A 119 -4.01 -9.23 5.28
N VAL A 120 -3.51 -8.28 6.07
CA VAL A 120 -2.13 -7.80 6.00
C VAL A 120 -1.47 -7.75 7.36
N TYR A 121 -0.14 -7.81 7.35
CA TYR A 121 0.67 -7.42 8.49
C TYR A 121 0.96 -5.92 8.40
N ALA A 122 0.58 -5.16 9.43
CA ALA A 122 0.78 -3.72 9.52
C ALA A 122 1.65 -3.39 10.75
N PRO A 123 2.99 -3.33 10.59
CA PRO A 123 3.87 -2.90 11.67
C PRO A 123 3.57 -1.47 12.13
N SER A 124 3.89 -1.15 13.39
CA SER A 124 3.75 0.20 13.93
C SER A 124 4.57 1.22 13.13
N ARG A 125 4.02 2.40 12.85
CA ARG A 125 4.70 3.54 12.18
C ARG A 125 5.19 3.24 10.76
N THR A 126 4.50 2.38 10.01
CA THR A 126 4.84 2.07 8.62
C THR A 126 3.76 2.50 7.64
N ALA A 127 4.18 2.65 6.39
CA ALA A 127 3.37 2.86 5.22
C ALA A 127 3.69 1.76 4.21
N VAL A 128 2.66 1.02 3.78
CA VAL A 128 2.79 -0.08 2.83
C VAL A 128 1.80 0.13 1.70
N VAL A 129 2.24 -0.13 0.47
CA VAL A 129 1.42 0.02 -0.73
C VAL A 129 1.33 -1.33 -1.45
N TYR A 130 0.11 -1.74 -1.72
CA TYR A 130 -0.20 -2.97 -2.44
C TYR A 130 -0.76 -2.64 -3.81
N ALA A 131 -0.33 -3.38 -4.84
CA ALA A 131 -0.89 -3.31 -6.19
C ALA A 131 -1.45 -4.64 -6.63
N LEU A 132 -2.48 -4.59 -7.46
CA LEU A 132 -3.06 -5.75 -8.11
C LEU A 132 -2.09 -6.34 -9.15
N VAL A 133 -1.81 -7.64 -9.06
CA VAL A 133 -0.82 -8.36 -9.88
C VAL A 133 -1.24 -8.51 -11.34
N ASP A 134 -2.54 -8.43 -11.65
CA ASP A 134 -3.05 -8.59 -13.02
C ASP A 134 -2.45 -7.58 -14.03
N LYS A 135 -1.80 -6.50 -13.55
CA LYS A 135 -1.02 -5.56 -14.37
C LYS A 135 0.48 -5.83 -14.41
N VAL A 136 1.03 -6.53 -13.41
CA VAL A 136 2.48 -6.74 -13.27
C VAL A 136 2.98 -7.78 -14.27
N GLU A 137 2.17 -8.79 -14.60
CA GLU A 137 2.54 -9.81 -15.59
C GLU A 137 2.50 -9.29 -17.03
N GLU A 138 1.62 -8.34 -17.36
CA GLU A 138 1.61 -7.69 -18.69
C GLU A 138 2.82 -6.78 -18.91
N GLU A 139 3.37 -6.14 -17.87
CA GLU A 139 4.53 -5.25 -18.02
C GLU A 139 5.86 -6.02 -18.16
N VAL A 140 6.01 -7.19 -17.52
CA VAL A 140 7.21 -8.05 -17.68
C VAL A 140 7.22 -8.76 -19.05
N ALA A 141 6.05 -9.09 -19.60
CA ALA A 141 5.93 -9.76 -20.90
C ALA A 141 6.21 -8.86 -22.13
N ILE A 142 6.33 -7.54 -21.94
CA ILE A 142 6.66 -6.60 -23.03
C ILE A 142 8.19 -6.40 -23.15
N GLU A 143 8.99 -6.92 -22.22
CA GLU A 143 10.45 -6.78 -22.22
C GLU A 143 11.24 -8.05 -22.62
N GLU A 144 10.58 -9.12 -23.06
CA GLU A 144 11.24 -10.31 -23.69
C GLU A 144 11.23 -10.27 -25.23
#